data_AF-A0A3L6L4F3-F1
#
_entry.id   AF-A0A3L6L4F3-F1
#
_cell.length_a   1.000
_cell.length_b   1.000
_cell.length_c   1.000
_cell.angle_alpha   90.00
_cell.angle_beta   90.00
_cell.angle_gamma   90.00
#
_symmetry.space_group_name_H-M   'P 1'
#
loop_
_entity.id
_entity.type
_entity.pdbx_description
1 polymer ?
#
loop_
_entity_poly.entity_id
_entity_poly.type
_entity_poly.pdbx_seq_one_letter_code
_entity_poly.pdbx_strand_id
1 'polypeptide(L)'
;MFPVWNFDGSSTGQAEGLITEIHIKPVNAYHCCIPRASSSVPWIVVLAECFLPTGEPTPDNSRAVARRIFDKGLGTHPWFGMEQEYFLVKDGHPYGWCPTCPPASQGPYYCATGSECIRGRKHVDLHYEVCLQMGLKICGTNAEVAFGQWEFQVGPCEGIEMGDQLVVARWVLLRILELEGLDADFRAKPILGDWNGSGLHTNFSTGPLGHRVVWKSFINILKD
;
A
#
# COMPACT_ATOMS: atom_id res chain seq x y z
N MET A 1 13.46 -6.91 20.00
CA MET A 1 14.43 -6.32 19.07
C MET A 1 14.75 -7.39 18.03
N PHE A 2 14.56 -7.09 16.74
CA PHE A 2 14.83 -8.05 15.65
C PHE A 2 16.29 -7.89 15.17
N PRO A 3 16.96 -8.98 14.78
CA PRO A 3 18.33 -8.88 14.27
C PRO A 3 18.38 -8.16 12.93
N VAL A 4 19.50 -7.49 12.65
CA VAL A 4 19.83 -7.06 11.28
C VAL A 4 20.10 -8.31 10.44
N TRP A 5 19.66 -8.28 9.20
CA TRP A 5 19.89 -9.36 8.25
C TRP A 5 20.35 -8.77 6.91
N ASN A 6 20.45 -9.60 5.88
CA ASN A 6 20.98 -9.24 4.58
C ASN A 6 20.31 -10.06 3.47
N PHE A 7 20.42 -9.58 2.24
CA PHE A 7 20.03 -10.29 1.04
C PHE A 7 20.94 -9.91 -0.14
N ASP A 8 20.81 -10.65 -1.24
CA ASP A 8 21.52 -10.34 -2.49
C ASP A 8 20.80 -9.24 -3.27
N GLY A 9 21.37 -8.04 -3.25
CA GLY A 9 20.89 -6.85 -3.94
C GLY A 9 20.91 -6.95 -5.46
N SER A 10 21.74 -7.82 -6.05
CA SER A 10 21.76 -7.99 -7.51
C SER A 10 20.49 -8.65 -8.03
N SER A 11 19.93 -9.57 -7.25
CA SER A 11 18.65 -10.24 -7.52
C SER A 11 17.42 -9.33 -7.38
N THR A 12 17.60 -8.08 -6.93
CA THR A 12 16.53 -7.08 -6.74
C THR A 12 16.81 -5.77 -7.48
N GLY A 13 17.91 -5.69 -8.25
CA GLY A 13 18.31 -4.48 -8.96
C GLY A 13 18.83 -3.35 -8.05
N GLN A 14 19.22 -3.67 -6.81
CA GLN A 14 19.71 -2.70 -5.81
C GLN A 14 21.24 -2.65 -5.71
N ALA A 15 21.96 -3.60 -6.34
CA ALA A 15 23.41 -3.62 -6.38
C ALA A 15 23.94 -4.29 -7.66
N GLU A 16 25.14 -3.91 -8.10
CA GLU A 16 25.84 -4.49 -9.25
C GLU A 16 27.31 -4.79 -8.89
N GLY A 17 27.94 -5.69 -9.66
CA GLY A 17 29.36 -6.01 -9.50
C GLY A 17 29.64 -7.05 -8.42
N LEU A 18 30.79 -6.94 -7.74
CA LEU A 18 31.29 -7.95 -6.80
C LEU A 18 30.72 -7.80 -5.38
N ILE A 19 30.19 -6.62 -5.03
CA ILE A 19 29.63 -6.34 -3.71
C ILE A 19 28.12 -6.15 -3.89
N THR A 20 27.38 -7.25 -3.76
CA THR A 20 25.94 -7.25 -3.99
C THR A 20 25.12 -7.30 -2.71
N GLU A 21 25.76 -7.48 -1.55
CA GLU A 21 25.07 -7.57 -0.26
C GLU A 21 24.35 -6.27 0.10
N ILE A 22 23.08 -6.39 0.50
CA ILE A 22 22.29 -5.30 1.09
C ILE A 22 21.85 -5.71 2.48
N HIS A 23 22.06 -4.84 3.47
CA HIS A 23 21.60 -5.04 4.84
C HIS A 23 20.17 -4.55 5.02
N ILE A 24 19.34 -5.33 5.71
CA ILE A 24 18.00 -4.93 6.16
C ILE A 24 18.00 -4.67 7.66
N LYS A 25 17.65 -3.44 8.03
CA LYS A 25 17.54 -3.00 9.43
C LYS A 25 16.07 -2.88 9.81
N PRO A 26 15.56 -3.69 10.75
CA PRO A 26 14.17 -3.63 11.20
C PRO A 26 13.78 -2.24 11.72
N VAL A 27 12.62 -1.74 11.30
CA VAL A 27 12.07 -0.44 11.69
C VAL A 27 10.67 -0.51 12.30
N ASN A 28 9.89 -1.53 11.94
CA ASN A 28 8.62 -1.82 12.59
C ASN A 28 8.26 -3.30 12.45
N ALA A 29 7.31 -3.80 13.26
CA ALA A 29 6.87 -5.18 13.20
C ALA A 29 5.38 -5.31 13.53
N TYR A 30 4.71 -6.24 12.84
CA TYR A 30 3.28 -6.47 12.93
C TYR A 30 3.01 -7.96 13.10
N HIS A 31 2.04 -8.33 13.93
CA HIS A 31 1.49 -9.68 13.88
C HIS A 31 0.93 -9.94 12.49
N CYS A 32 1.15 -11.12 11.93
CA CYS A 32 0.59 -11.46 10.64
C CYS A 32 -0.66 -12.31 10.78
N CYS A 33 -1.79 -11.76 10.34
CA CYS A 33 -3.10 -12.38 10.45
C CYS A 33 -3.62 -12.94 9.11
N ILE A 34 -2.79 -12.97 8.07
CA ILE A 34 -3.17 -13.55 6.78
C ILE A 34 -3.51 -15.04 6.97
N PRO A 35 -4.69 -15.51 6.50
CA PRO A 35 -5.08 -16.91 6.63
C PRO A 35 -4.07 -17.87 5.98
N ARG A 36 -3.79 -18.99 6.66
CA ARG A 36 -2.92 -20.05 6.14
C ARG A 36 -3.34 -21.43 6.66
N ALA A 37 -3.08 -22.47 5.87
CA ALA A 37 -3.53 -23.84 6.14
C ALA A 37 -2.90 -24.50 7.40
N SER A 38 -1.87 -23.90 8.02
CA SER A 38 -1.24 -24.43 9.24
C SER A 38 -0.76 -23.27 10.12
N SER A 39 -1.31 -23.10 11.33
CA SER A 39 -1.02 -21.92 12.15
C SER A 39 -0.88 -22.19 13.66
N SER A 40 -0.29 -23.33 14.06
CA SER A 40 0.13 -23.47 15.47
C SER A 40 1.24 -22.49 15.87
N VAL A 41 1.98 -21.96 14.88
CA VAL A 41 3.07 -21.00 15.09
C VAL A 41 2.58 -19.59 14.72
N PRO A 42 2.66 -18.59 15.60
CA PRO A 42 2.48 -17.20 15.22
C PRO A 42 3.61 -16.73 14.29
N TRP A 43 3.31 -15.84 13.35
CA TRP A 43 4.34 -15.23 12.51
C TRP A 43 4.19 -13.71 12.48
N ILE A 44 5.30 -13.04 12.21
CA ILE A 44 5.45 -11.59 12.33
C ILE A 44 5.95 -11.07 10.99
N VAL A 45 5.38 -9.97 10.53
CA VAL A 45 5.90 -9.18 9.41
C VAL A 45 6.83 -8.13 9.99
N VAL A 46 8.08 -8.09 9.54
CA VAL A 46 9.05 -7.08 9.96
C VAL A 46 9.31 -6.15 8.78
N LEU A 47 8.94 -4.89 8.92
CA LEU A 47 9.31 -3.83 7.98
C LEU A 47 10.74 -3.40 8.27
N ALA A 48 11.54 -3.21 7.22
CA ALA A 48 12.96 -2.87 7.34
C ALA A 48 13.38 -1.79 6.33
N GLU A 49 14.43 -1.04 6.68
CA GLU A 49 15.17 -0.15 5.78
C GLU A 49 16.36 -0.89 5.16
N CYS A 50 16.67 -0.60 3.90
CA CYS A 50 17.80 -1.17 3.16
C CYS A 50 19.04 -0.26 3.22
N PHE A 51 20.20 -0.86 3.46
CA PHE A 51 21.49 -0.18 3.57
C PHE A 51 22.58 -0.92 2.79
N LEU A 52 23.49 -0.16 2.19
CA LEU A 52 24.73 -0.69 1.62
C LEU A 52 25.64 -1.23 2.74
N PRO A 53 26.62 -2.09 2.42
CA PRO A 53 27.61 -2.57 3.39
C PRO A 53 28.43 -1.45 4.04
N THR A 54 28.56 -0.31 3.35
CA THR A 54 29.20 0.91 3.87
C THR A 54 28.42 1.57 5.01
N GLY A 55 27.16 1.17 5.24
CA GLY A 55 26.28 1.73 6.26
C GLY A 55 25.36 2.85 5.73
N GLU A 56 25.56 3.32 4.50
CA GLU A 56 24.70 4.31 3.85
C GLU A 56 23.37 3.68 3.40
N PRO A 57 22.24 4.42 3.41
CA PRO A 57 20.99 3.95 2.84
C PRO A 57 21.14 3.64 1.35
N THR A 58 20.42 2.62 0.84
CA THR A 58 20.36 2.39 -0.60
C THR A 58 19.68 3.57 -1.33
N PRO A 59 19.95 3.81 -2.62
CA PRO A 59 19.38 4.95 -3.36
C PRO A 59 17.84 4.98 -3.36
N ASP A 60 17.21 3.82 -3.31
CA ASP A 60 15.75 3.62 -3.30
C ASP A 60 15.15 3.61 -1.88
N ASN A 61 15.96 3.76 -0.82
CA ASN A 61 15.49 3.87 0.56
C ASN A 61 14.89 5.26 0.84
N SER A 62 13.69 5.48 0.33
CA SER A 62 12.91 6.71 0.53
C SER A 62 12.53 6.93 2.00
N ARG A 63 12.43 5.87 2.80
CA ARG A 63 12.14 5.96 4.23
C ARG A 63 13.25 6.67 5.00
N ALA A 64 14.53 6.41 4.67
CA ALA A 64 15.65 7.11 5.27
C ALA A 64 15.61 8.63 4.99
N VAL A 65 15.16 9.03 3.80
CA VAL A 65 14.95 10.44 3.46
C VAL A 65 13.82 11.04 4.30
N ALA A 66 12.68 10.37 4.39
CA ALA A 66 11.55 10.81 5.22
C ALA A 66 11.92 10.91 6.71
N ARG A 67 12.64 9.92 7.22
CA ARG A 67 13.12 9.87 8.61
C ARG A 67 13.98 11.06 8.96
N ARG A 68 14.92 11.45 8.08
CA ARG A 68 15.75 12.66 8.26
C ARG A 68 14.92 13.94 8.41
N ILE A 69 13.70 13.98 7.90
CA ILE A 69 12.80 15.13 8.04
C ILE A 69 12.06 15.04 9.37
N PHE A 70 11.43 13.91 9.67
CA PHE A 70 10.60 13.74 10.86
C PHE A 70 11.41 13.68 12.17
N ASP A 71 12.67 13.23 12.13
CA ASP A 71 13.57 13.20 13.30
C ASP A 71 14.06 14.60 13.74
N LYS A 72 13.82 15.65 12.95
CA LYS A 72 14.28 17.02 13.27
C LYS A 72 13.53 17.69 14.44
N GLY A 73 12.50 17.04 15.00
CA GLY A 73 11.68 17.61 16.06
C GLY A 73 10.93 18.85 15.57
N LEU A 74 9.96 18.64 14.67
CA LEU A 74 9.27 19.68 13.89
C LEU A 74 8.48 20.73 14.68
N GLY A 75 8.42 20.64 16.02
CA GLY A 75 7.62 21.53 16.89
C GLY A 75 6.10 21.43 16.69
N THR A 76 5.65 20.54 15.80
CA THR A 76 4.25 20.26 15.45
C THR A 76 4.09 18.76 15.19
N HIS A 77 2.86 18.27 15.24
CA HIS A 77 2.52 16.88 14.90
C HIS A 77 1.90 16.81 13.50
N PRO A 78 2.64 16.37 12.48
CA PRO A 78 2.10 16.19 11.14
C PRO A 78 1.31 14.89 11.05
N TRP A 79 0.02 14.97 10.77
CA TRP A 79 -0.83 13.80 10.51
C TRP A 79 -1.18 13.68 9.04
N PHE A 80 -1.16 12.44 8.57
CA PHE A 80 -1.46 12.07 7.19
C PHE A 80 -2.56 11.02 7.14
N GLY A 81 -3.34 11.05 6.07
CA GLY A 81 -4.20 9.95 5.65
C GLY A 81 -4.07 9.77 4.14
N MET A 82 -3.93 8.54 3.67
CA MET A 82 -3.72 8.25 2.26
C MET A 82 -4.81 7.32 1.72
N GLU A 83 -5.33 7.67 0.56
CA GLU A 83 -6.42 6.99 -0.15
C GLU A 83 -5.80 6.24 -1.34
N GLN A 84 -5.55 4.94 -1.18
CA GLN A 84 -4.87 4.12 -2.18
C GLN A 84 -5.87 3.53 -3.16
N GLU A 85 -5.90 4.05 -4.38
CA GLU A 85 -6.64 3.45 -5.48
C GLU A 85 -5.80 2.39 -6.21
N TYR A 86 -6.45 1.34 -6.71
CA TYR A 86 -5.81 0.28 -7.47
C TYR A 86 -6.82 -0.47 -8.33
N PHE A 87 -6.33 -1.14 -9.37
CA PHE A 87 -7.14 -2.12 -10.09
C PHE A 87 -6.80 -3.52 -9.59
N LEU A 88 -7.83 -4.32 -9.29
CA LEU A 88 -7.64 -5.77 -9.21
C LEU A 88 -7.40 -6.28 -10.62
N VAL A 89 -6.35 -7.08 -10.81
CA VAL A 89 -5.98 -7.60 -12.13
C VAL A 89 -5.83 -9.11 -12.12
N LYS A 90 -6.13 -9.72 -13.27
CA LYS A 90 -5.88 -11.12 -13.58
C LYS A 90 -5.38 -11.22 -15.02
N ASP A 91 -4.28 -11.92 -15.22
CA ASP A 91 -3.69 -12.15 -16.54
C ASP A 91 -3.46 -10.85 -17.34
N GLY A 92 -3.05 -9.77 -16.65
CA GLY A 92 -2.77 -8.46 -17.25
C GLY A 92 -3.99 -7.57 -17.55
N HIS A 93 -5.20 -8.02 -17.19
CA HIS A 93 -6.43 -7.26 -17.39
C HIS A 93 -7.17 -7.02 -16.05
N PRO A 94 -8.00 -5.96 -15.94
CA PRO A 94 -8.84 -5.77 -14.77
C PRO A 94 -9.69 -7.01 -14.50
N TYR A 95 -9.82 -7.38 -13.23
CA TYR A 95 -10.43 -8.63 -12.84
C TYR A 95 -11.91 -8.69 -13.25
N GLY A 96 -12.26 -9.70 -14.05
CA GLY A 96 -13.59 -9.88 -14.61
C GLY A 96 -13.84 -9.14 -15.93
N TRP A 97 -12.84 -8.42 -16.45
CA TRP A 97 -12.88 -7.84 -17.78
C TRP A 97 -12.68 -8.93 -18.84
N CYS A 98 -13.58 -8.99 -19.83
CA CYS A 98 -13.41 -9.85 -20.99
C CYS A 98 -12.90 -9.02 -22.18
N PRO A 99 -11.70 -9.30 -22.75
CA PRO A 99 -11.16 -8.49 -23.85
C PRO A 99 -12.08 -8.41 -25.09
N THR A 100 -12.87 -9.45 -25.33
CA THR A 100 -13.82 -9.52 -26.45
C THR A 100 -15.20 -8.96 -26.11
N CYS A 101 -15.47 -8.66 -24.84
CA CYS A 101 -16.73 -8.09 -24.36
C CYS A 101 -16.44 -7.17 -23.17
N PRO A 102 -15.97 -5.92 -23.43
CA PRO A 102 -15.64 -4.99 -22.37
C PRO A 102 -16.89 -4.63 -21.54
N PRO A 103 -16.70 -4.24 -20.27
CA PRO A 103 -17.80 -3.79 -19.42
C PRO A 103 -18.47 -2.54 -20.01
N ALA A 104 -19.69 -2.25 -19.55
CA ALA A 104 -20.40 -1.02 -19.90
C ALA A 104 -19.59 0.23 -19.49
N SER A 105 -19.92 1.38 -20.06
CA SER A 105 -19.26 2.64 -19.68
C SER A 105 -19.35 2.91 -18.18
N GLN A 106 -18.41 3.69 -17.66
CA GLN A 106 -18.38 4.11 -16.26
C GLN A 106 -19.68 4.80 -15.82
N GLY A 107 -20.01 4.68 -14.54
CA GLY A 107 -21.26 5.18 -13.97
C GLY A 107 -21.86 4.23 -12.92
N PRO A 108 -22.11 2.94 -13.24
CA PRO A 108 -22.77 2.02 -12.33
C PRO A 108 -21.83 1.34 -11.32
N TYR A 109 -20.52 1.61 -11.34
CA TYR A 109 -19.52 0.85 -10.57
C TYR A 109 -19.18 1.46 -9.21
N TYR A 110 -19.12 2.80 -9.12
CA TYR A 110 -18.73 3.52 -7.91
C TYR A 110 -19.66 3.19 -6.75
N CYS A 111 -19.08 2.72 -5.63
CA CYS A 111 -19.81 2.31 -4.42
C CYS A 111 -20.95 1.29 -4.66
N ALA A 112 -20.95 0.59 -5.80
CA ALA A 112 -22.07 -0.25 -6.19
C ALA A 112 -22.11 -1.59 -5.46
N THR A 113 -23.21 -2.31 -5.63
CA THR A 113 -23.38 -3.70 -5.20
C THR A 113 -23.95 -4.52 -6.35
N GLY A 114 -23.81 -5.85 -6.28
CA GLY A 114 -24.31 -6.77 -7.32
C GLY A 114 -23.22 -7.27 -8.27
N SER A 115 -23.42 -8.48 -8.77
CA SER A 115 -22.44 -9.23 -9.58
C SER A 115 -22.22 -8.66 -10.97
N GLU A 116 -23.06 -7.76 -11.45
CA GLU A 116 -22.86 -7.11 -12.76
C GLU A 116 -21.90 -5.94 -12.67
N CYS A 117 -21.87 -5.25 -11.52
CA CYS A 117 -21.06 -4.05 -11.32
C CYS A 117 -19.76 -4.33 -10.56
N ILE A 118 -19.75 -5.36 -9.70
CA ILE A 118 -18.67 -5.56 -8.74
C ILE A 118 -17.94 -6.89 -8.96
N ARG A 119 -16.60 -6.82 -8.94
CA ARG A 119 -15.68 -7.95 -8.98
C ARG A 119 -14.67 -7.84 -7.86
N GLY A 120 -14.36 -8.97 -7.20
CA GLY A 120 -13.27 -9.06 -6.23
C GLY A 120 -13.56 -8.58 -4.80
N ARG A 121 -14.81 -8.21 -4.48
CA ARG A 121 -15.21 -7.76 -3.13
C ARG A 121 -14.74 -8.69 -2.00
N LYS A 122 -14.82 -10.01 -2.21
CA LYS A 122 -14.35 -10.99 -1.21
C LYS A 122 -12.88 -10.78 -0.78
N HIS A 123 -12.02 -10.30 -1.68
CA HIS A 123 -10.61 -10.03 -1.38
C HIS A 123 -10.42 -8.68 -0.72
N VAL A 124 -11.20 -7.68 -1.12
CA VAL A 124 -11.18 -6.34 -0.51
C VAL A 124 -11.67 -6.41 0.94
N ASP A 125 -12.76 -7.12 1.20
CA ASP A 125 -13.29 -7.30 2.55
C ASP A 125 -12.30 -8.08 3.43
N LEU A 126 -11.67 -9.14 2.89
CA LEU A 126 -10.65 -9.91 3.60
C LEU A 126 -9.39 -9.06 3.88
N HIS A 127 -8.95 -8.25 2.92
CA HIS A 127 -7.84 -7.31 3.11
C HIS A 127 -8.15 -6.33 4.23
N TYR A 128 -9.35 -5.76 4.24
CA TYR A 128 -9.79 -4.85 5.29
C TYR A 128 -9.76 -5.50 6.67
N GLU A 129 -10.35 -6.69 6.80
CA GLU A 129 -10.38 -7.45 8.05
C GLU A 129 -8.96 -7.80 8.54
N VAL A 130 -8.11 -8.32 7.66
CA VAL A 130 -6.73 -8.70 8.03
C VAL A 130 -5.93 -7.46 8.43
N CYS A 131 -6.06 -6.34 7.72
CA CYS A 131 -5.39 -5.09 8.10
C CYS A 131 -5.80 -4.65 9.51
N LEU A 132 -7.08 -4.69 9.85
CA LEU A 132 -7.56 -4.38 11.20
C LEU A 132 -7.00 -5.36 12.24
N GLN A 133 -7.00 -6.66 11.96
CA GLN A 133 -6.46 -7.68 12.86
C GLN A 133 -4.95 -7.52 13.11
N MET A 134 -4.21 -7.06 12.10
CA MET A 134 -2.78 -6.75 12.20
C MET A 134 -2.50 -5.43 12.94
N GLY A 135 -3.55 -4.67 13.31
CA GLY A 135 -3.43 -3.37 13.95
C GLY A 135 -3.02 -2.25 12.99
N LEU A 136 -3.20 -2.44 11.68
CA LEU A 136 -2.96 -1.40 10.69
C LEU A 136 -4.06 -0.34 10.77
N LYS A 137 -3.70 0.92 10.54
CA LYS A 137 -4.62 2.06 10.60
C LYS A 137 -5.47 2.21 9.33
N ILE A 138 -5.99 1.10 8.80
CA ILE A 138 -6.96 1.13 7.70
C ILE A 138 -8.28 1.72 8.23
N CYS A 139 -8.88 2.65 7.49
CA CYS A 139 -10.03 3.42 7.97
C CYS A 139 -11.24 3.43 7.03
N GLY A 140 -11.11 2.88 5.83
CA GLY A 140 -12.24 2.63 4.94
C GLY A 140 -11.84 1.96 3.62
N THR A 141 -12.84 1.57 2.85
CA THR A 141 -12.72 1.07 1.47
C THR A 141 -13.95 1.45 0.65
N ASN A 142 -13.79 1.54 -0.66
CA ASN A 142 -14.90 1.67 -1.60
C ASN A 142 -14.55 1.02 -2.95
N ALA A 143 -15.60 0.64 -3.69
CA ALA A 143 -15.45 0.37 -5.12
C ALA A 143 -15.32 1.70 -5.85
N GLU A 144 -14.35 1.80 -6.76
CA GLU A 144 -14.06 3.02 -7.50
C GLU A 144 -14.88 3.15 -8.79
N VAL A 145 -14.68 4.26 -9.50
CA VAL A 145 -15.46 4.61 -10.69
C VAL A 145 -15.28 3.63 -11.85
N ALA A 146 -14.08 3.08 -12.05
CA ALA A 146 -13.84 2.12 -13.13
C ALA A 146 -14.15 0.68 -12.70
N PHE A 147 -14.58 -0.15 -13.65
CA PHE A 147 -14.88 -1.55 -13.39
C PHE A 147 -13.63 -2.31 -12.91
N GLY A 148 -13.72 -2.95 -11.74
CA GLY A 148 -12.61 -3.66 -11.12
C GLY A 148 -11.61 -2.78 -10.36
N GLN A 149 -11.86 -1.47 -10.29
CA GLN A 149 -11.08 -0.52 -9.49
C GLN A 149 -11.62 -0.46 -8.06
N TRP A 150 -10.71 -0.30 -7.11
CA TRP A 150 -10.99 -0.24 -5.69
C TRP A 150 -10.10 0.78 -5.00
N GLU A 151 -10.55 1.24 -3.83
CA GLU A 151 -9.77 2.09 -2.95
C GLU A 151 -9.76 1.52 -1.52
N PHE A 152 -8.64 1.68 -0.82
CA PHE A 152 -8.57 1.57 0.63
C PHE A 152 -7.89 2.82 1.22
N GLN A 153 -8.37 3.26 2.38
CA GLN A 153 -7.82 4.43 3.08
C GLN A 153 -7.03 4.01 4.31
N VAL A 154 -5.87 4.62 4.54
CA VAL A 154 -5.04 4.42 5.73
C VAL A 154 -4.81 5.76 6.42
N GLY A 155 -5.03 5.82 7.73
CA GLY A 155 -4.78 6.99 8.57
C GLY A 155 -5.89 7.25 9.60
N PRO A 156 -5.71 8.25 10.49
CA PRO A 156 -4.57 9.15 10.58
C PRO A 156 -3.30 8.49 11.12
N CYS A 157 -2.17 8.71 10.45
CA CYS A 157 -0.83 8.30 10.89
C CYS A 157 0.05 9.54 11.10
N GLU A 158 0.92 9.50 12.11
CA GLU A 158 1.82 10.62 12.39
C GLU A 158 3.18 10.44 11.71
N GLY A 159 3.61 11.46 10.95
CA GLY A 159 4.92 11.51 10.34
C GLY A 159 5.28 10.23 9.55
N ILE A 160 6.37 9.58 9.97
CA ILE A 160 6.92 8.40 9.29
C ILE A 160 6.01 7.17 9.33
N GLU A 161 5.10 7.09 10.31
CA GLU A 161 4.18 5.96 10.47
C GLU A 161 3.28 5.80 9.24
N MET A 162 2.93 6.90 8.54
CA MET A 162 2.08 6.85 7.36
C MET A 162 2.66 5.96 6.26
N GLY A 163 3.96 6.12 5.98
CA GLY A 163 4.66 5.30 5.00
C GLY A 163 4.73 3.84 5.43
N ASP A 164 5.05 3.59 6.70
CA ASP A 164 5.16 2.24 7.24
C ASP A 164 3.83 1.48 7.15
N GLN A 165 2.72 2.14 7.52
CA GLN A 165 1.37 1.58 7.49
C GLN A 165 0.90 1.29 6.06
N LEU A 166 1.10 2.23 5.12
CA LEU A 166 0.67 2.06 3.73
C LEU A 166 1.45 0.94 3.02
N VAL A 167 2.78 0.87 3.21
CA VAL A 167 3.62 -0.17 2.61
C VAL A 167 3.19 -1.56 3.08
N VAL A 168 2.94 -1.72 4.37
CA VAL A 168 2.48 -3.01 4.90
C VAL A 168 1.05 -3.32 4.46
N ALA A 169 0.15 -2.33 4.40
CA ALA A 169 -1.21 -2.54 3.87
C ALA A 169 -1.20 -3.01 2.40
N ARG A 170 -0.33 -2.43 1.55
CA ARG A 170 -0.12 -2.91 0.16
C ARG A 170 0.43 -4.34 0.13
N TRP A 171 1.41 -4.65 0.98
CA TRP A 171 1.95 -6.01 1.08
C TRP A 171 0.85 -7.01 1.46
N VAL A 172 0.02 -6.70 2.45
CA VAL A 172 -1.10 -7.57 2.87
C VAL A 172 -2.07 -7.82 1.72
N LEU A 173 -2.43 -6.79 0.95
CA LEU A 173 -3.29 -6.92 -0.23
C LEU A 173 -2.69 -7.91 -1.23
N LEU A 174 -1.44 -7.70 -1.63
CA LEU A 174 -0.75 -8.57 -2.60
C LEU A 174 -0.65 -10.02 -2.11
N ARG A 175 -0.36 -10.23 -0.82
CA ARG A 175 -0.31 -11.58 -0.23
C ARG A 175 -1.66 -12.30 -0.23
N ILE A 176 -2.76 -11.58 -0.04
CA ILE A 176 -4.11 -12.14 -0.10
C ILE A 176 -4.47 -12.50 -1.55
N LEU A 177 -4.12 -11.64 -2.50
CA LEU A 177 -4.42 -11.84 -3.92
C LEU A 177 -3.59 -12.97 -4.55
N GLU A 178 -2.34 -13.15 -4.11
CA GLU A 178 -1.43 -14.20 -4.60
C GLU A 178 -2.07 -15.59 -4.52
N LEU A 179 -2.78 -15.90 -3.42
CA LEU A 179 -3.43 -17.20 -3.20
C LEU A 179 -4.51 -17.53 -4.23
N GLU A 180 -5.00 -16.52 -4.95
CA GLU A 180 -6.14 -16.61 -5.86
C GLU A 180 -5.71 -16.36 -7.31
N GLY A 181 -4.40 -16.22 -7.57
CA GLY A 181 -3.85 -15.89 -8.88
C GLY A 181 -4.31 -14.51 -9.37
N LEU A 182 -4.48 -13.56 -8.45
CA LEU A 182 -4.80 -12.16 -8.72
C LEU A 182 -3.62 -11.27 -8.33
N ASP A 183 -3.62 -10.04 -8.82
CA ASP A 183 -2.64 -9.02 -8.47
C ASP A 183 -3.33 -7.64 -8.35
N ALA A 184 -2.59 -6.62 -7.90
CA ALA A 184 -3.05 -5.24 -7.81
C ALA A 184 -2.17 -4.31 -8.65
N ASP A 185 -2.80 -3.55 -9.56
CA ASP A 185 -2.12 -2.55 -10.37
C ASP A 185 -2.29 -1.15 -9.76
N PHE A 186 -1.18 -0.60 -9.27
CA PHE A 186 -1.10 0.73 -8.65
C PHE A 186 -0.69 1.84 -9.63
N ARG A 187 -0.54 1.55 -10.93
CA ARG A 187 -0.18 2.59 -11.92
C ARG A 187 -1.28 3.64 -12.02
N ALA A 188 -0.89 4.88 -12.27
CA ALA A 188 -1.84 6.00 -12.34
C ALA A 188 -2.85 5.87 -13.49
N LYS A 189 -2.48 5.20 -14.58
CA LYS A 189 -3.35 4.99 -15.75
C LYS A 189 -3.09 3.61 -16.37
N PRO A 190 -3.63 2.52 -15.78
CA PRO A 190 -3.36 1.17 -16.27
C PRO A 190 -4.21 0.80 -17.50
N ILE A 191 -5.34 1.48 -17.69
CA ILE A 191 -6.26 1.29 -18.81
C ILE A 191 -6.29 2.55 -19.66
N LEU A 192 -6.01 2.40 -20.95
CA LEU A 192 -6.07 3.51 -21.91
C LEU A 192 -7.52 3.85 -22.28
N GLY A 193 -7.74 5.10 -22.68
CA GLY A 193 -9.06 5.61 -23.07
C GLY A 193 -9.84 6.23 -21.91
N ASP A 194 -11.16 6.23 -22.05
CA ASP A 194 -12.11 6.90 -21.14
C ASP A 194 -12.48 6.04 -19.92
N TRP A 195 -11.43 5.63 -19.19
CA TRP A 195 -11.51 4.93 -17.92
C TRP A 195 -10.80 5.74 -16.85
N ASN A 196 -11.28 5.75 -15.61
CA ASN A 196 -10.61 6.46 -14.53
C ASN A 196 -9.19 5.90 -14.30
N GLY A 197 -8.30 6.81 -13.91
CA GLY A 197 -6.97 6.43 -13.42
C GLY A 197 -7.01 6.10 -11.94
N SER A 198 -5.87 5.67 -11.39
CA SER A 198 -5.67 5.43 -9.96
C SER A 198 -4.91 6.57 -9.30
N GLY A 199 -5.48 7.15 -8.24
CA GLY A 199 -4.86 8.14 -7.37
C GLY A 199 -4.17 7.58 -6.12
N LEU A 200 -3.44 8.47 -5.44
CA LEU A 200 -3.04 8.32 -4.04
C LEU A 200 -3.30 9.64 -3.31
N HIS A 201 -4.57 9.97 -3.08
CA HIS A 201 -4.90 11.24 -2.43
C HIS A 201 -4.30 11.27 -1.03
N THR A 202 -3.74 12.42 -0.65
CA THR A 202 -3.05 12.57 0.63
C THR A 202 -3.69 13.70 1.41
N ASN A 203 -4.40 13.31 2.45
CA ASN A 203 -4.91 14.19 3.47
C ASN A 203 -3.78 14.59 4.42
N PHE A 204 -3.65 15.87 4.76
CA PHE A 204 -2.58 16.38 5.63
C PHE A 204 -3.11 17.41 6.62
N SER A 205 -2.52 17.40 7.82
CA SER A 205 -2.77 18.40 8.85
C SER A 205 -1.58 18.52 9.81
N THR A 206 -1.48 19.65 10.49
CA THR A 206 -0.54 19.86 11.60
C THR A 206 -1.30 20.37 12.81
N GLY A 207 -0.90 19.90 13.99
CA GLY A 207 -1.44 20.38 15.26
C GLY A 207 -0.33 20.78 16.24
N PRO A 208 -0.57 21.77 17.12
CA PRO A 208 0.21 21.91 18.34
C PRO A 208 -0.01 20.68 19.24
N LEU A 209 0.95 20.37 20.12
CA LEU A 209 0.83 19.27 21.10
C LEU A 209 -0.55 19.32 21.80
N GLY A 210 -1.36 18.28 21.65
CA GLY A 210 -2.62 18.11 22.38
C GLY A 210 -3.91 18.69 21.76
N HIS A 211 -3.89 19.22 20.52
CA HIS A 211 -5.11 19.69 19.84
C HIS A 211 -5.66 18.71 18.80
N ARG A 212 -6.99 18.71 18.57
CA ARG A 212 -7.67 17.84 17.60
C ARG A 212 -7.40 18.25 16.14
N VAL A 213 -7.26 17.23 15.29
CA VAL A 213 -6.95 17.27 13.84
C VAL A 213 -8.02 18.04 13.04
N VAL A 214 -7.61 18.93 12.12
CA VAL A 214 -8.46 19.49 11.05
C VAL A 214 -7.88 19.04 9.70
N TRP A 215 -8.62 18.21 8.96
CA TRP A 215 -8.16 17.65 7.69
C TRP A 215 -8.19 18.67 6.54
N LYS A 216 -7.10 18.73 5.77
CA LYS A 216 -7.08 19.32 4.42
C LYS A 216 -6.69 18.23 3.43
N SER A 217 -7.57 17.95 2.46
CA SER A 217 -7.30 16.99 1.38
C SER A 217 -6.44 17.64 0.30
N PHE A 218 -5.33 17.01 -0.09
CA PHE A 218 -4.55 17.39 -1.26
C PHE A 218 -4.71 16.30 -2.33
N ILE A 219 -5.23 16.69 -3.49
CA ILE A 219 -5.37 15.83 -4.66
C ILE A 219 -4.11 16.02 -5.51
N ASN A 220 -3.21 15.03 -5.53
CA ASN A 220 -2.17 14.92 -6.55
C ASN A 220 -2.63 13.88 -7.57
N ILE A 221 -3.26 14.33 -8.66
CA ILE A 221 -3.43 13.49 -9.84
C ILE A 221 -2.14 13.64 -10.64
N LEU A 222 -1.27 12.62 -10.61
CA LEU A 222 -0.21 12.50 -11.61
C LEU A 222 -0.89 12.11 -12.93
N LYS A 223 -1.27 13.12 -13.72
CA LYS A 223 -1.65 12.97 -15.12
C LYS A 223 -0.41 13.16 -15.98
N ASP A 224 0.36 12.09 -16.17
CA ASP A 224 1.26 11.97 -17.32
C ASP A 224 0.89 10.70 -18.09
#